data_AF-A0A9E5DHZ2-F1
#
_entry.id   AF-A0A9E5DHZ2-F1
#
_cell.length_a   1.000
_cell.length_b   1.000
_cell.length_c   1.000
_cell.angle_alpha   90.00
_cell.angle_beta   90.00
_cell.angle_gamma   90.00
#
_symmetry.space_group_name_H-M   'P 1'
#
loop_
_entity.id
_entity.type
_entity.pdbx_description
1 polymer ?
#
loop_
_entity_poly.entity_id
_entity_poly.type
_entity_poly.pdbx_seq_one_letter_code
_entity_poly.pdbx_strand_id
1 'polypeptide(L)'
;MKKLHADILIAERGILDFLVWLTATLRWPSAIRSLPGRITLALAVSSCSKLIYVRADRNILLERRRGWRDEALIPFELVVYDTLASILKTPVVDTSRASISVSLREVLRVVGEVQ
;
A
#
# COMPACT_ATOMS: atom_id res chain seq x y z
N MET A 1 7.93 5.70 -26.46
CA MET A 1 7.66 5.93 -25.02
C MET A 1 8.67 6.94 -24.49
N LYS A 2 8.22 8.12 -24.05
CA LYS A 2 9.12 9.14 -23.45
C LYS A 2 9.70 8.56 -22.16
N LYS A 3 11.03 8.43 -22.09
CA LYS A 3 11.73 8.09 -20.85
C LYS A 3 11.59 9.28 -19.90
N LEU A 4 10.92 9.08 -18.75
CA LEU A 4 11.04 10.00 -17.63
C LEU A 4 12.45 9.86 -17.07
N HIS A 5 13.30 10.86 -17.30
CA HIS A 5 14.60 10.99 -16.67
C HIS A 5 14.39 11.71 -15.33
N ALA A 6 13.96 10.96 -14.32
CA ALA A 6 13.98 11.40 -12.93
C ALA A 6 14.86 10.42 -12.16
N ASP A 7 15.78 10.95 -11.34
CA ASP A 7 16.67 10.12 -10.51
C ASP A 7 15.90 9.39 -9.41
N ILE A 8 14.75 9.96 -9.00
CA ILE A 8 13.84 9.38 -8.00
C ILE A 8 12.41 9.54 -8.51
N LEU A 9 11.67 8.43 -8.55
CA LEU A 9 10.24 8.40 -8.84
C LEU A 9 9.47 8.01 -7.58
N ILE A 10 8.59 8.88 -7.11
CA ILE A 10 7.64 8.59 -6.03
C ILE A 10 6.27 8.39 -6.65
N ALA A 11 5.66 7.23 -6.42
CA ALA A 11 4.32 6.91 -6.88
C ALA A 11 3.37 6.80 -5.69
N GLU A 12 2.27 7.53 -5.72
CA GLU A 12 1.15 7.35 -4.79
C GLU A 12 0.20 6.31 -5.40
N ARG A 13 0.17 5.12 -4.79
CA ARG A 13 -0.41 3.87 -5.31
C ARG A 13 0.40 3.20 -6.42
N GLY A 14 0.35 1.88 -6.43
CA GLY A 14 1.06 1.04 -7.38
C GLY A 14 0.30 -0.23 -7.76
N ILE A 15 1.02 -1.20 -8.30
CA ILE A 15 0.44 -2.45 -8.80
C ILE A 15 -0.15 -3.31 -7.67
N LEU A 16 0.29 -3.13 -6.41
CA LEU A 16 -0.30 -3.80 -5.26
C LEU A 16 -1.72 -3.30 -4.95
N ASP A 17 -1.99 -2.00 -5.14
CA ASP A 17 -3.34 -1.45 -4.96
C ASP A 17 -4.33 -2.09 -5.93
N PHE A 18 -3.89 -2.41 -7.15
CA PHE A 18 -4.70 -3.16 -8.10
C PHE A 18 -5.03 -4.55 -7.56
N LEU A 19 -4.07 -5.27 -6.96
CA LEU A 19 -4.33 -6.57 -6.34
C LEU A 19 -5.31 -6.46 -5.16
N VAL A 20 -5.15 -5.45 -4.31
CA VAL A 20 -6.07 -5.23 -3.18
C VAL A 20 -7.47 -4.93 -3.68
N TRP A 21 -7.60 -3.98 -4.59
CA TRP A 21 -8.87 -3.62 -5.20
C TRP A 21 -9.54 -4.82 -5.88
N LEU A 22 -8.78 -5.63 -6.62
CA LEU A 22 -9.29 -6.84 -7.27
C LEU A 22 -9.80 -7.86 -6.23
N THR A 23 -9.02 -8.06 -5.16
CA THR A 23 -9.35 -8.97 -4.06
C THR A 23 -10.64 -8.52 -3.34
N ALA A 24 -10.78 -7.22 -3.10
CA ALA A 24 -11.93 -6.60 -2.44
C ALA A 24 -13.18 -6.63 -3.32
N THR A 25 -13.05 -6.21 -4.57
CA THR A 25 -14.16 -6.10 -5.53
C THR A 25 -14.74 -7.48 -5.87
N LEU A 26 -13.88 -8.47 -6.11
CA LEU A 26 -14.32 -9.82 -6.45
C LEU A 26 -14.63 -10.69 -5.22
N ARG A 27 -14.40 -10.17 -4.01
CA ARG A 27 -14.48 -10.94 -2.75
C ARG A 27 -13.73 -12.26 -2.85
N TRP A 28 -12.50 -12.19 -3.37
CA TRP A 28 -11.66 -13.37 -3.65
C TRP A 28 -10.37 -13.34 -2.83
N PRO A 29 -10.39 -13.69 -1.53
CA PRO A 29 -9.20 -13.63 -0.66
C PRO A 29 -8.01 -14.45 -1.18
N SER A 30 -8.28 -15.55 -1.88
CA SER A 30 -7.26 -16.40 -2.49
C SER A 30 -6.62 -15.78 -3.75
N ALA A 31 -7.06 -14.61 -4.20
CA ALA A 31 -6.50 -13.89 -5.35
C ALA A 31 -5.00 -13.67 -5.20
N ILE A 32 -4.49 -13.38 -3.99
CA ILE A 32 -3.06 -13.19 -3.72
C ILE A 32 -2.24 -14.43 -4.09
N ARG A 33 -2.80 -15.63 -3.91
CA ARG A 33 -2.15 -16.92 -4.22
C ARG A 33 -2.40 -17.40 -5.65
N SER A 34 -3.34 -16.77 -6.36
CA SER A 34 -3.66 -17.09 -7.75
C SER A 34 -2.52 -16.69 -8.69
N LEU A 35 -2.53 -17.22 -9.92
CA LEU A 35 -1.54 -16.85 -10.93
C LEU A 35 -1.53 -15.32 -11.20
N PRO A 36 -2.68 -14.64 -11.43
CA PRO A 36 -2.70 -13.18 -11.54
C PRO A 36 -2.12 -12.46 -10.31
N GLY A 37 -2.44 -12.92 -9.10
CA GLY A 37 -1.91 -12.32 -7.88
C GLY A 37 -0.40 -12.47 -7.76
N ARG A 38 0.14 -13.65 -8.06
CA ARG A 38 1.58 -13.91 -8.06
C ARG A 38 2.32 -13.08 -9.10
N ILE A 39 1.76 -12.92 -10.29
CA ILE A 39 2.33 -12.05 -11.35
C ILE A 39 2.35 -10.60 -10.88
N THR A 40 1.25 -10.12 -10.32
CA THR A 40 1.10 -8.75 -9.82
C THR A 40 2.11 -8.47 -8.69
N LEU A 41 2.27 -9.42 -7.77
CA LEU A 41 3.24 -9.36 -6.68
C LEU A 41 4.68 -9.35 -7.19
N ALA A 42 5.01 -10.22 -8.15
CA ALA A 42 6.34 -10.26 -8.75
C ALA A 42 6.69 -8.94 -9.44
N LEU A 43 5.74 -8.36 -10.17
CA LEU A 43 5.91 -7.05 -10.81
C LEU A 43 6.13 -5.94 -9.78
N ALA A 44 5.39 -5.94 -8.67
CA ALA A 44 5.56 -4.95 -7.61
C ALA A 44 7.00 -4.96 -7.06
N VAL A 45 7.50 -6.14 -6.74
CA VAL A 45 8.83 -6.33 -6.17
C VAL A 45 9.93 -6.03 -7.19
N SER A 46 9.72 -6.34 -8.48
CA SER A 46 10.72 -6.09 -9.51
C SER A 46 10.79 -4.64 -9.98
N SER A 47 9.72 -3.87 -9.85
CA SER A 47 9.63 -2.50 -10.40
C SER A 47 9.85 -1.40 -9.37
N CYS A 48 9.68 -1.68 -8.07
CA CYS A 48 9.88 -0.71 -7.00
C CYS A 48 11.08 -1.11 -6.13
N SER A 49 12.08 -0.22 -6.04
CA SER A 49 13.23 -0.41 -5.15
C SER A 49 12.85 -0.33 -3.67
N LYS A 50 11.84 0.49 -3.35
CA LYS A 50 11.27 0.61 -2.01
C LYS A 50 9.75 0.64 -2.09
N LEU A 51 9.11 -0.15 -1.24
CA LEU A 51 7.68 -0.11 -0.97
C LEU A 51 7.50 0.42 0.45
N ILE A 52 6.52 1.28 0.65
CA ILE A 52 6.18 1.82 1.97
C ILE A 52 4.68 1.69 2.13
N TYR A 53 4.27 1.01 3.20
CA TYR A 53 2.86 0.90 3.53
C TYR A 53 2.48 2.02 4.49
N VAL A 54 1.73 2.99 4.00
CA VAL A 54 1.16 4.06 4.83
C VAL A 54 -0.16 3.56 5.41
N ARG A 55 -0.17 3.35 6.73
CA ARG A 55 -1.28 2.75 7.47
C ARG A 55 -1.97 3.80 8.34
N ALA A 56 -3.25 3.58 8.64
CA ALA A 56 -3.91 4.15 9.80
C ALA A 56 -4.89 3.13 10.38
N ASP A 57 -5.26 3.31 11.65
CA ASP A 57 -6.22 2.47 12.33
C ASP A 57 -7.58 2.54 11.64
N ARG A 58 -8.28 1.39 11.64
CA ARG A 58 -9.58 1.23 11.00
C ARG A 58 -10.56 2.37 11.32
N ASN A 59 -10.67 2.74 12.59
CA ASN A 59 -11.62 3.78 13.01
C ASN A 59 -11.27 5.15 12.42
N ILE A 60 -9.97 5.46 12.34
CA ILE A 60 -9.48 6.70 11.73
C ILE A 60 -9.73 6.69 10.23
N LEU A 61 -9.51 5.55 9.55
CA LEU A 61 -9.80 5.41 8.12
C LEU A 61 -11.29 5.59 7.82
N LEU A 62 -12.16 4.94 8.62
CA LEU A 62 -13.61 5.06 8.50
C LEU A 62 -14.08 6.49 8.76
N GLU A 63 -13.52 7.18 9.76
CA GLU A 63 -13.83 8.58 10.02
C GLU A 63 -13.46 9.48 8.84
N ARG A 64 -12.23 9.32 8.30
CA ARG A 64 -11.73 10.08 7.14
C ARG A 64 -12.54 9.82 5.85
N ARG A 65 -13.18 8.66 5.73
CA ARG A 65 -13.93 8.21 4.54
C ARG A 65 -15.44 8.07 4.76
N ARG A 66 -15.95 8.60 5.87
CA ARG A 66 -17.37 8.49 6.21
C ARG A 66 -18.25 9.06 5.09
N GLY A 67 -19.22 8.28 4.62
CA GLY A 67 -20.14 8.64 3.53
C GLY A 67 -19.59 8.42 2.12
N TRP A 68 -18.39 7.86 1.97
CA TRP A 68 -17.82 7.52 0.66
C TRP A 68 -18.29 6.14 0.20
N ARG A 69 -18.34 5.93 -1.13
CA ARG A 69 -18.87 4.70 -1.75
C ARG A 69 -18.10 3.45 -1.36
N ASP A 70 -16.82 3.60 -1.03
CA ASP A 70 -15.87 2.55 -0.66
C ASP A 70 -15.73 2.36 0.86
N GLU A 71 -16.48 3.11 1.70
CA GLU A 71 -16.39 3.01 3.16
C GLU A 71 -16.57 1.55 3.65
N ALA A 72 -17.50 0.82 3.04
CA ALA A 72 -17.77 -0.57 3.39
C ALA A 72 -16.63 -1.55 3.04
N LEU A 73 -15.75 -1.19 2.12
CA LEU A 73 -14.61 -2.01 1.71
C LEU A 73 -13.39 -1.82 2.61
N ILE A 74 -13.27 -0.67 3.29
CA ILE A 74 -12.13 -0.30 4.13
C ILE A 74 -11.69 -1.42 5.10
N PRO A 75 -12.60 -2.07 5.87
CA PRO A 75 -12.17 -3.11 6.80
C PRO A 75 -11.53 -4.30 6.09
N PHE A 76 -12.04 -4.65 4.91
CA PHE A 76 -11.51 -5.77 4.12
C PHE A 76 -10.20 -5.40 3.44
N GLU A 77 -10.13 -4.23 2.80
CA GLU A 77 -8.91 -3.73 2.16
C GLU A 77 -7.76 -3.62 3.17
N LEU A 78 -8.04 -3.14 4.39
CA LEU A 78 -7.05 -3.03 5.46
C LEU A 78 -6.43 -4.40 5.80
N VAL A 79 -7.24 -5.46 5.93
CA VAL A 79 -6.74 -6.82 6.18
C VAL A 79 -5.86 -7.30 5.03
N VAL A 80 -6.24 -7.00 3.79
CA VAL A 80 -5.47 -7.40 2.60
C VAL A 80 -4.13 -6.65 2.56
N TYR A 81 -4.12 -5.33 2.77
CA TYR A 81 -2.90 -4.53 2.83
C TYR A 81 -1.98 -4.99 3.97
N ASP A 82 -2.51 -5.21 5.18
CA ASP A 82 -1.74 -5.70 6.33
C ASP A 82 -1.12 -7.08 6.03
N THR A 83 -1.86 -7.96 5.37
CA THR A 83 -1.35 -9.27 4.93
C THR A 83 -0.21 -9.13 3.92
N LEU A 84 -0.37 -8.27 2.91
CA LEU A 84 0.66 -8.04 1.89
C LEU A 84 1.92 -7.41 2.51
N ALA A 85 1.76 -6.43 3.40
CA ALA A 85 2.87 -5.80 4.11
C ALA A 85 3.64 -6.83 4.94
N SER A 86 2.93 -7.76 5.60
CA SER A 86 3.57 -8.86 6.34
C SER A 86 4.33 -9.83 5.43
N ILE A 87 3.76 -10.21 4.28
CA ILE A 87 4.39 -11.13 3.32
C ILE A 87 5.65 -10.51 2.72
N LEU A 88 5.56 -9.24 2.33
CA LEU A 88 6.63 -8.50 1.67
C LEU A 88 7.64 -7.90 2.65
N LYS A 89 7.39 -8.01 3.97
CA LYS A 89 8.15 -7.35 5.03
C LYS A 89 8.31 -5.84 4.75
N THR A 90 7.24 -5.23 4.24
CA THR A 90 7.24 -3.82 3.85
C THR A 90 7.25 -2.94 5.10
N PRO A 91 8.11 -1.91 5.17
CA PRO A 91 8.07 -0.92 6.23
C PRO A 91 6.68 -0.27 6.33
N VAL A 92 6.17 -0.16 7.56
CA VAL A 92 4.87 0.44 7.85
C VAL A 92 5.07 1.80 8.50
N VAL A 93 4.42 2.82 7.95
CA VAL A 93 4.35 4.17 8.54
C VAL A 93 2.93 4.39 9.03
N ASP A 94 2.75 4.46 10.36
CA ASP A 94 1.44 4.62 10.98
C ASP A 94 1.08 6.10 11.15
N THR A 95 -0.02 6.50 10.51
CA THR A 95 -0.51 7.89 10.47
C THR A 95 -1.75 8.11 11.33
N SER A 96 -2.08 7.16 12.23
CA SER A 96 -3.31 7.21 13.04
C SER A 96 -3.35 8.40 13.99
N ARG A 97 -2.19 8.71 14.62
CA ARG A 97 -2.07 9.76 15.64
C ARG A 97 -0.87 10.69 15.40
N ALA A 98 -0.16 10.51 14.30
CA ALA A 98 1.00 11.31 13.94
C ALA A 98 0.58 12.58 13.20
N SER A 99 1.29 13.69 13.46
CA SER A 99 1.20 14.86 12.59
C SER A 99 1.88 14.60 11.26
N ILE A 100 1.56 15.39 10.24
CA ILE A 100 2.16 15.29 8.89
C ILE A 100 3.69 15.34 8.98
N SER A 101 4.25 16.22 9.81
CA SER A 101 5.71 16.38 9.96
C SER A 101 6.37 15.15 10.59
N VAL A 102 5.70 14.45 11.51
CA VAL A 102 6.18 13.21 12.10
C VAL A 102 6.14 12.08 11.08
N SER A 103 5.00 11.90 10.38
CA SER A 103 4.88 10.86 9.34
C SER A 103 5.84 11.06 8.19
N LEU A 104 6.06 12.31 7.74
CA LEU A 104 7.05 12.61 6.69
C LEU A 104 8.47 12.23 7.13
N ARG A 105 8.84 12.49 8.39
CA ARG A 105 10.15 12.11 8.93
C ARG A 105 10.31 10.60 8.96
N GLU A 106 9.27 9.86 9.29
CA GLU A 106 9.29 8.38 9.27
C GLU A 106 9.46 7.84 7.85
N VAL A 107 8.72 8.37 6.89
CA VAL A 107 8.90 8.03 5.46
C VAL A 107 10.34 8.31 5.02
N LEU A 108 10.87 9.50 5.34
CA LEU A 108 12.24 9.87 4.99
C LEU A 108 13.28 8.97 5.67
N ARG A 109 13.04 8.48 6.89
CA ARG A 109 13.91 7.49 7.54
C ARG A 109 13.91 6.18 6.77
N VAL A 110 12.74 5.65 6.41
CA VAL A 110 12.62 4.42 5.62
C VAL A 110 13.27 4.55 4.24
N VAL A 111 13.12 5.70 3.59
CA VAL A 111 13.77 5.98 2.30
C VAL A 111 15.28 6.22 2.45
N GLY A 112 15.70 6.88 3.53
CA GLY A 112 17.08 7.27 3.80
C GLY A 112 17.97 6.19 4.43
N GLU A 113 17.39 5.11 4.97
CA GLU A 113 18.11 3.87 5.29
C GLU A 113 18.59 3.24 3.96
N VAL A 114 19.71 3.75 3.47
CA VAL A 114 20.55 3.21 2.41
C VAL A 114 21.69 2.51 3.14
N GLN A 115 21.71 1.18 3.07
CA GLN A 115 22.92 0.38 3.23
C GLN A 115 23.25 -0.22 1.87
#